data_AF-A0A3M0ZCF3-F1
#
_entry.id   AF-A0A3M0ZCF3-F1
#
_cell.length_a   1.000
_cell.length_b   1.000
_cell.length_c   1.000
_cell.angle_alpha   90.00
_cell.angle_beta   90.00
_cell.angle_gamma   90.00
#
_symmetry.space_group_name_H-M   'P 1'
#
loop_
_entity.id
_entity.type
_entity.pdbx_description
1 polymer ?
#
loop_
_entity_poly.entity_id
_entity_poly.type
_entity_poly.pdbx_seq_one_letter_code
_entity_poly.pdbx_strand_id
1 'polypeptide(L)'
;MEQSIQEALEAYRQGDLSGAVSSLQYAEQLIQQEKAKRLAAALPEPLPGWQAERAEGQSAPAAVLGGGVGAKRRYRRGEAEVRIEILSDSPVLQSVLMMLSNPLFATADGGRLVRVGRLKGVLRYDPEERSGSLQLVVAHRFLVNVEGEAVDRDTLLAYAKAIDLQALARLP
;
A
#
# COMPACT_ATOMS: atom_id res chain seq x y z
N MET A 1 -6.16 20.20 11.70
CA MET A 1 -6.79 19.00 12.28
C MET A 1 -7.50 19.35 13.58
N GLU A 2 -6.77 19.73 14.65
CA GLU A 2 -7.38 20.07 15.94
C GLU A 2 -8.45 21.17 15.83
N GLN A 3 -8.14 22.25 15.11
CA GLN A 3 -9.09 23.32 14.80
C GLN A 3 -10.35 22.80 14.11
N SER A 4 -10.22 21.96 13.08
CA SER A 4 -11.37 21.42 12.32
C SER A 4 -12.25 20.50 13.17
N ILE A 5 -11.68 19.79 14.15
CA ILE A 5 -12.44 18.99 15.11
C ILE A 5 -13.18 19.89 16.10
N GLN A 6 -12.55 20.98 16.55
CA GLN A 6 -13.18 21.97 17.43
C GLN A 6 -14.35 22.67 16.73
N GLU A 7 -14.14 23.15 15.50
CA GLU A 7 -15.18 23.76 14.66
C GLU A 7 -16.36 22.81 14.45
N ALA A 8 -16.09 21.52 14.17
CA ALA A 8 -17.14 20.52 14.03
C ALA A 8 -17.98 20.36 15.31
N LEU A 9 -17.32 20.32 16.47
CA LEU A 9 -17.97 20.18 17.76
C LEU A 9 -18.82 21.41 18.11
N GLU A 10 -18.33 22.61 17.79
CA GLU A 10 -19.07 23.86 17.98
C GLU A 10 -20.30 23.92 17.09
N ALA A 11 -20.16 23.63 15.80
CA ALA A 11 -21.29 23.59 14.86
C ALA A 11 -22.34 22.57 15.29
N TYR A 12 -21.92 21.37 15.73
CA TYR A 12 -22.83 20.34 16.24
C TYR A 12 -23.61 20.83 17.47
N ARG A 13 -22.94 21.48 18.43
CA ARG A 13 -23.57 22.03 19.64
C ARG A 13 -24.58 23.13 19.33
N GLN A 14 -24.39 23.86 18.24
CA GLN A 14 -25.29 24.93 17.79
C GLN A 14 -26.45 24.39 16.92
N GLY A 15 -26.49 23.09 16.64
CA GLY A 15 -27.48 22.48 15.75
C GLY A 15 -27.16 22.65 14.26
N ASP A 16 -26.02 23.24 13.90
CA ASP A 16 -25.53 23.30 12.51
C ASP A 16 -24.87 21.97 12.13
N LEU A 17 -25.72 21.01 11.77
CA LEU A 17 -25.25 19.68 11.38
C LEU A 17 -24.47 19.70 10.06
N SER A 18 -24.78 20.61 9.14
CA SER A 18 -24.09 20.73 7.85
C SER A 18 -22.67 21.26 8.02
N GLY A 19 -22.49 22.28 8.86
CA GLY A 19 -21.17 22.76 9.26
C GLY A 19 -20.36 21.69 9.98
N ALA A 20 -20.98 20.99 10.93
CA ALA A 20 -20.33 19.91 11.67
C ALA A 20 -19.79 18.80 10.74
N VAL A 21 -20.61 18.33 9.80
CA VAL A 21 -20.22 17.32 8.81
C VAL A 21 -19.05 17.81 7.95
N SER A 22 -19.12 19.04 7.45
CA SER A 22 -18.08 19.61 6.59
C SER A 22 -16.73 19.69 7.31
N SER A 23 -16.70 20.17 8.54
CA SER A 23 -15.48 20.27 9.34
C SER A 23 -14.92 18.90 9.73
N LEU A 24 -15.77 17.91 10.02
CA LEU A 24 -15.33 16.53 10.27
C LEU A 24 -14.73 15.87 9.04
N GLN A 25 -15.34 16.04 7.86
CA GLN A 25 -14.81 15.51 6.60
C GLN A 25 -13.43 16.10 6.28
N TYR A 26 -13.24 17.40 6.54
CA TYR A 26 -11.93 18.02 6.37
C TYR A 26 -10.90 17.48 7.38
N ALA A 27 -11.29 17.31 8.65
CA ALA A 27 -10.44 16.69 9.66
C ALA A 27 -10.05 15.25 9.27
N GLU A 28 -10.99 14.45 8.78
CA GLU A 28 -10.75 13.11 8.26
C GLU A 28 -9.74 13.13 7.11
N GLN A 29 -9.93 14.01 6.12
CA GLN A 29 -9.01 14.13 4.98
C GLN A 29 -7.57 14.42 5.43
N LEU A 30 -7.39 15.28 6.45
CA LEU A 30 -6.06 15.57 7.00
C LEU A 30 -5.44 14.34 7.68
N ILE A 31 -6.24 13.54 8.40
CA ILE A 31 -5.79 12.29 9.02
C ILE A 31 -5.37 11.27 7.95
N GLN A 32 -6.19 11.10 6.90
CA GLN A 32 -5.86 10.18 5.81
C GLN A 32 -4.57 10.60 5.08
N GLN A 33 -4.35 11.90 4.86
CA GLN A 33 -3.09 12.42 4.30
C GLN A 33 -1.88 12.11 5.19
N GLU A 34 -2.02 12.27 6.50
CA GLU A 34 -0.95 11.96 7.46
C GLU A 34 -0.63 10.45 7.46
N LYS A 35 -1.66 9.59 7.45
CA LYS A 35 -1.48 8.14 7.29
C LYS A 35 -0.76 7.81 5.99
N ALA A 36 -1.15 8.43 4.87
CA ALA A 36 -0.53 8.20 3.57
C ALA A 36 0.95 8.59 3.55
N LYS A 37 1.32 9.71 4.19
CA LYS A 37 2.72 10.13 4.36
C LYS A 37 3.53 9.10 5.15
N ARG A 38 2.95 8.53 6.21
CA ARG A 38 3.60 7.49 7.01
C ARG A 38 3.79 6.19 6.24
N LEU A 39 2.81 5.80 5.41
CA LEU A 39 2.95 4.66 4.50
C LEU A 39 4.05 4.92 3.46
N ALA A 40 4.08 6.12 2.88
CA ALA A 40 5.09 6.52 1.90
C ALA A 40 6.51 6.47 2.45
N ALA A 41 6.69 6.77 3.74
CA ALA A 41 7.99 6.69 4.42
C ALA A 41 8.53 5.26 4.56
N ALA A 42 7.69 4.23 4.40
CA ALA A 42 8.15 2.83 4.38
C ALA A 42 8.61 2.35 3.00
N LEU A 43 8.36 3.13 1.94
CA LEU A 43 8.83 2.82 0.60
C LEU A 43 10.34 3.04 0.53
N PRO A 44 11.10 2.10 -0.04
CA PRO A 44 12.55 2.18 -0.06
C PRO A 44 13.05 3.34 -0.91
N GLU A 45 14.28 3.77 -0.63
CA GLU A 45 15.07 4.51 -1.63
C GLU A 45 15.40 3.60 -2.83
N PRO A 46 15.64 4.15 -4.03
CA PRO A 46 15.99 3.34 -5.18
C PRO A 46 17.23 2.48 -4.88
N LEU A 47 17.18 1.22 -5.31
CA LEU A 47 18.32 0.33 -5.24
C LEU A 47 19.48 0.87 -6.12
N PRO A 48 20.74 0.44 -5.90
CA PRO A 48 21.87 0.90 -6.70
C PRO A 48 21.62 0.78 -8.21
N GLY A 49 21.84 1.89 -8.93
CA GLY A 49 21.62 1.99 -10.38
C GLY A 49 20.15 2.19 -10.80
N TRP A 50 19.22 2.32 -9.85
CA TRP A 50 17.84 2.71 -10.11
C TRP A 50 17.60 4.18 -9.77
N GLN A 51 16.59 4.75 -10.39
CA GLN A 51 16.03 6.05 -10.04
C GLN A 51 14.62 5.84 -9.55
N ALA A 52 14.14 6.72 -8.68
CA ALA A 52 12.77 6.65 -8.19
C ALA A 52 12.05 7.98 -8.41
N GLU A 53 10.76 7.89 -8.74
CA GLU A 53 9.86 9.03 -8.61
C GLU A 53 9.66 9.38 -7.13
N ARG A 54 9.07 10.54 -6.88
CA ARG A 54 8.69 10.93 -5.51
C ARG A 54 7.66 9.91 -5.00
N ALA A 55 7.82 9.49 -3.74
CA ALA A 55 6.81 8.69 -3.07
C ALA A 55 5.50 9.50 -2.98
N GLU A 56 4.41 8.92 -3.45
CA GLU A 56 3.09 9.53 -3.43
C GLU A 56 2.21 8.82 -2.42
N GLY A 57 1.80 9.54 -1.37
CA GLY A 57 0.70 9.11 -0.51
C GLY A 57 -0.62 9.48 -1.18
N GLN A 58 -1.56 8.52 -1.28
CA GLN A 58 -2.87 8.75 -1.89
C GLN A 58 -3.96 8.19 -0.97
N SER A 59 -4.98 8.99 -0.67
CA SER A 59 -6.25 8.46 -0.17
C SER A 59 -7.05 7.97 -1.38
N ALA A 60 -7.28 6.66 -1.48
CA ALA A 60 -8.09 6.12 -2.57
C ALA A 60 -9.56 6.52 -2.33
N PRO A 61 -10.26 7.12 -3.31
CA PRO A 61 -11.69 7.34 -3.20
C PRO A 61 -12.41 6.01 -2.91
N ALA A 62 -13.47 6.01 -2.10
CA ALA A 62 -14.20 4.79 -1.74
C ALA A 62 -14.63 3.94 -2.98
N ALA A 63 -14.83 4.60 -4.12
CA ALA A 63 -15.21 3.97 -5.39
C ALA A 63 -14.05 3.24 -6.13
N VAL A 64 -12.78 3.56 -5.81
CA VAL A 64 -11.60 2.94 -6.43
C VAL A 64 -10.93 2.06 -5.37
N LEU A 65 -10.97 0.74 -5.58
CA LEU A 65 -10.39 -0.28 -4.67
C LEU A 65 -11.06 -0.42 -3.28
N GLY A 66 -12.31 0.02 -3.15
CA GLY A 66 -13.10 -0.16 -1.93
C GLY A 66 -12.77 0.82 -0.80
N GLY A 67 -12.07 1.91 -1.12
CA GLY A 67 -11.55 2.86 -0.15
C GLY A 67 -10.26 2.40 0.52
N GLY A 68 -9.67 3.31 1.31
CA GLY A 68 -8.45 3.06 2.08
C GLY A 68 -7.41 4.16 1.90
N VAL A 69 -6.27 3.95 2.53
CA VAL A 69 -5.10 4.82 2.43
C VAL A 69 -3.99 4.04 1.75
N GLY A 70 -3.35 4.64 0.78
CA GLY A 70 -2.24 4.02 0.07
C GLY A 70 -1.02 4.91 -0.02
N ALA A 71 0.10 4.29 -0.35
CA ALA A 71 1.26 4.98 -0.86
C ALA A 71 1.88 4.18 -2.00
N LYS A 72 2.40 4.88 -3.01
CA LYS A 72 3.06 4.26 -4.15
C LYS A 72 4.36 4.96 -4.50
N ARG A 73 5.32 4.20 -5.03
CA ARG A 73 6.56 4.73 -5.60
C ARG A 73 6.97 3.87 -6.79
N ARG A 74 7.41 4.55 -7.84
CA ARG A 74 7.89 3.93 -9.08
C ARG A 74 9.40 4.06 -9.16
N TYR A 75 10.04 2.99 -9.57
CA TYR A 75 11.48 2.88 -9.73
C TYR A 75 11.79 2.48 -11.16
N ARG A 76 12.79 3.11 -11.78
CA ARG A 76 13.19 2.83 -13.17
C ARG A 76 14.69 2.65 -13.31
N ARG A 77 15.07 1.80 -14.27
CA ARG A 77 16.45 1.63 -14.75
C ARG A 77 16.43 1.24 -16.23
N GLY A 78 16.64 2.22 -17.11
CA GLY A 78 16.42 2.02 -18.55
C GLY A 78 14.95 1.70 -18.81
N GLU A 79 14.69 0.60 -19.51
CA GLU A 79 13.33 0.08 -19.77
C GLU A 79 12.72 -0.68 -18.58
N ALA A 80 13.54 -1.04 -17.58
CA ALA A 80 13.07 -1.79 -16.42
C ALA A 80 12.30 -0.88 -15.46
N GLU A 81 11.15 -1.34 -14.99
CA GLU A 81 10.31 -0.64 -14.03
C GLU A 81 9.96 -1.55 -12.85
N VAL A 82 9.94 -0.98 -11.64
CA VAL A 82 9.32 -1.58 -10.46
C VAL A 82 8.33 -0.59 -9.89
N ARG A 83 7.14 -1.04 -9.54
CA ARG A 83 6.13 -0.25 -8.84
C ARG A 83 5.83 -0.92 -7.52
N ILE A 84 5.94 -0.15 -6.44
CA ILE A 84 5.55 -0.60 -5.11
C ILE A 84 4.31 0.19 -4.70
N GLU A 85 3.27 -0.53 -4.28
CA GLU A 85 2.06 0.02 -3.69
C GLU A 85 1.83 -0.62 -2.32
N ILE A 86 1.52 0.22 -1.34
CA ILE A 86 1.14 -0.18 0.01
C ILE A 86 -0.27 0.31 0.23
N LEU A 87 -1.18 -0.58 0.60
CA LEU A 87 -2.59 -0.27 0.89
C LEU A 87 -2.91 -0.64 2.34
N SER A 88 -3.56 0.27 3.06
CA SER A 88 -4.12 0.06 4.40
C SER A 88 -5.63 0.26 4.38
N ASP A 89 -6.31 -0.41 5.31
CA ASP A 89 -7.75 -0.22 5.59
C ASP A 89 -8.66 -0.46 4.36
N SER A 90 -8.23 -1.29 3.41
CA SER A 90 -9.02 -1.64 2.23
C SER A 90 -9.75 -2.99 2.41
N PRO A 91 -11.02 -3.11 1.96
CA PRO A 91 -11.76 -4.37 1.95
C PRO A 91 -11.02 -5.50 1.20
N VAL A 92 -10.21 -5.16 0.19
CA VAL A 92 -9.46 -6.15 -0.61
C VAL A 92 -8.50 -6.98 0.25
N LEU A 93 -8.03 -6.43 1.37
CA LEU A 93 -7.12 -7.13 2.27
C LEU A 93 -7.76 -8.42 2.83
N GLN A 94 -9.07 -8.41 3.10
CA GLN A 94 -9.76 -9.60 3.59
C GLN A 94 -9.79 -10.70 2.54
N SER A 95 -10.05 -10.34 1.28
CA SER A 95 -10.00 -11.27 0.16
C SER A 95 -8.59 -11.85 -0.03
N VAL A 96 -7.54 -11.04 0.08
CA VAL A 96 -6.15 -11.50 -0.03
C VAL A 96 -5.78 -12.41 1.15
N LEU A 97 -6.19 -12.08 2.37
CA LEU A 97 -5.96 -12.93 3.54
C LEU A 97 -6.63 -14.31 3.39
N MET A 98 -7.87 -14.35 2.89
CA MET A 98 -8.55 -15.61 2.58
C MET A 98 -7.80 -16.40 1.49
N MET A 99 -7.37 -15.73 0.42
CA MET A 99 -6.57 -16.36 -0.64
C MET A 99 -5.28 -16.98 -0.07
N LEU A 100 -4.53 -16.23 0.75
CA LEU A 100 -3.28 -16.70 1.36
C LEU A 100 -3.47 -17.84 2.36
N SER A 101 -4.64 -17.92 3.00
CA SER A 101 -4.97 -19.00 3.93
C SER A 101 -5.25 -20.33 3.23
N ASN A 102 -5.60 -20.30 1.94
CA ASN A 102 -5.90 -21.49 1.15
C ASN A 102 -4.87 -21.69 0.02
N PRO A 103 -3.98 -22.70 0.12
CA PRO A 103 -2.94 -22.96 -0.88
C PRO A 103 -3.47 -23.08 -2.31
N LEU A 104 -4.66 -23.67 -2.52
CA LEU A 104 -5.25 -23.84 -3.85
C LEU A 104 -5.48 -22.50 -4.55
N PHE A 105 -5.93 -21.47 -3.81
CA PHE A 105 -6.12 -20.13 -4.37
C PHE A 105 -4.82 -19.34 -4.46
N ALA A 106 -3.93 -19.47 -3.47
CA ALA A 106 -2.65 -18.79 -3.48
C ALA A 106 -1.73 -19.22 -4.64
N THR A 107 -1.87 -20.47 -5.11
CA THR A 107 -1.11 -21.00 -6.24
C THR A 107 -1.87 -21.00 -7.56
N ALA A 108 -3.11 -20.49 -7.58
CA ALA A 108 -3.85 -20.31 -8.81
C ALA A 108 -3.12 -19.35 -9.78
N ASP A 109 -3.34 -19.53 -11.08
CA ASP A 109 -2.81 -18.68 -12.15
C ASP A 109 -1.29 -18.47 -12.09
N GLY A 110 -0.54 -19.53 -11.76
CA GLY A 110 0.93 -19.50 -11.71
C GLY A 110 1.52 -18.89 -10.44
N GLY A 111 0.70 -18.62 -9.42
CA GLY A 111 1.14 -18.16 -8.10
C GLY A 111 2.05 -19.17 -7.40
N ARG A 112 3.07 -18.67 -6.71
CA ARG A 112 3.93 -19.47 -5.83
C ARG A 112 4.02 -18.82 -4.46
N LEU A 113 3.82 -19.62 -3.42
CA LEU A 113 4.06 -19.18 -2.05
C LEU A 113 5.55 -18.92 -1.84
N VAL A 114 5.87 -17.70 -1.44
CA VAL A 114 7.24 -17.26 -1.11
C VAL A 114 7.29 -16.71 0.31
N ARG A 115 8.51 -16.59 0.83
CA ARG A 115 8.77 -15.95 2.12
C ARG A 115 9.75 -14.80 1.93
N VAL A 116 9.35 -13.61 2.37
CA VAL A 116 10.20 -12.41 2.43
C VAL A 116 10.40 -12.07 3.90
N GLY A 117 11.59 -12.37 4.42
CA GLY A 117 11.85 -12.33 5.86
C GLY A 117 10.95 -13.33 6.62
N ARG A 118 10.04 -12.82 7.45
CA ARG A 118 9.05 -13.63 8.19
C ARG A 118 7.66 -13.63 7.55
N LEU A 119 7.45 -12.82 6.52
CA LEU A 119 6.16 -12.66 5.89
C LEU A 119 5.97 -13.68 4.78
N LYS A 120 4.77 -14.27 4.71
CA LYS A 120 4.34 -15.08 3.58
C LYS A 120 3.78 -14.16 2.49
N GLY A 121 4.02 -14.52 1.24
CA GLY A 121 3.49 -13.82 0.08
C GLY A 121 3.23 -14.75 -1.07
N VAL A 122 2.63 -14.21 -2.12
CA VAL A 122 2.42 -14.89 -3.40
C VAL A 122 3.21 -14.15 -4.46
N LEU A 123 4.15 -14.86 -5.08
CA LEU A 123 4.90 -14.40 -6.23
C LEU A 123 4.30 -15.01 -7.50
N ARG A 124 4.00 -14.17 -8.48
CA ARG A 124 3.73 -14.55 -9.87
C ARG A 124 4.82 -13.93 -10.72
N TYR A 125 5.48 -14.71 -11.54
CA TYR A 125 6.57 -14.21 -12.36
C TYR A 125 6.68 -15.02 -13.64
N ASP A 126 6.73 -14.30 -14.75
CA ASP A 126 6.92 -14.84 -16.09
C ASP A 126 8.36 -14.54 -16.55
N PRO A 127 9.21 -15.57 -16.74
CA PRO A 127 10.57 -15.38 -17.20
C PRO A 127 10.69 -14.95 -18.67
N GLU A 128 9.72 -15.30 -19.53
CA GLU A 128 9.73 -14.95 -20.95
C GLU A 128 9.41 -13.46 -21.11
N GLU A 129 8.36 -12.99 -20.44
CA GLU A 129 7.95 -11.58 -20.44
C GLU A 129 8.80 -10.69 -19.51
N ARG A 130 9.66 -11.30 -18.68
CA ARG A 130 10.46 -10.61 -17.65
C ARG A 130 9.62 -9.67 -16.79
N SER A 131 8.46 -10.16 -16.38
CA SER A 131 7.47 -9.38 -15.63
C SER A 131 6.85 -10.21 -14.53
N GLY A 132 6.33 -9.55 -13.49
CA GLY A 132 5.71 -10.26 -12.40
C GLY A 132 5.20 -9.36 -11.28
N SER A 133 4.56 -9.99 -10.31
CA SER A 133 4.04 -9.36 -9.12
C SER A 133 4.31 -10.19 -7.87
N LEU A 134 4.57 -9.50 -6.76
CA LEU A 134 4.68 -10.07 -5.43
C LEU A 134 3.71 -9.37 -4.51
N GLN A 135 2.82 -10.14 -3.90
CA GLN A 135 1.88 -9.67 -2.88
C GLN A 135 2.32 -10.17 -1.50
N LEU A 136 2.39 -9.26 -0.54
CA LEU A 136 2.72 -9.52 0.86
C LEU A 136 1.65 -8.91 1.76
N VAL A 137 1.32 -9.60 2.86
CA VAL A 137 0.47 -9.03 3.91
C VAL A 137 1.31 -8.80 5.17
N VAL A 138 1.31 -7.56 5.65
CA VAL A 138 2.03 -7.13 6.85
C VAL A 138 1.02 -6.87 7.97
N ALA A 139 1.28 -7.46 9.15
CA ALA A 139 0.47 -7.26 10.37
C ALA A 139 -1.05 -7.48 10.19
N HIS A 140 -1.47 -8.26 9.18
CA HIS A 140 -2.87 -8.49 8.80
C HIS A 140 -3.65 -7.19 8.52
N ARG A 141 -2.94 -6.10 8.20
CA ARG A 141 -3.50 -4.74 8.05
C ARG A 141 -3.02 -4.02 6.80
N PHE A 142 -1.84 -4.36 6.30
CA PHE A 142 -1.27 -3.73 5.11
C PHE A 142 -1.07 -4.76 4.01
N LEU A 143 -1.56 -4.44 2.82
CA LEU A 143 -1.25 -5.15 1.59
C LEU A 143 -0.11 -4.42 0.90
N VAL A 144 0.96 -5.14 0.58
CA VAL A 144 2.10 -4.63 -0.19
C VAL A 144 2.14 -5.36 -1.52
N ASN A 145 2.01 -4.61 -2.60
CA ASN A 145 2.13 -5.10 -3.96
C ASN A 145 3.43 -4.57 -4.58
N VAL A 146 4.26 -5.46 -5.09
CA VAL A 146 5.46 -5.13 -5.85
C VAL A 146 5.27 -5.68 -7.25
N GLU A 147 5.06 -4.81 -8.22
CA GLU A 147 4.95 -5.13 -9.65
C GLU A 147 6.27 -4.79 -10.34
N GLY A 148 6.62 -5.53 -11.37
CA GLY A 148 7.79 -5.23 -12.16
C GLY A 148 7.64 -5.65 -13.62
N GLU A 149 8.25 -4.84 -14.47
CA GLU A 149 8.23 -4.95 -15.92
C GLU A 149 9.67 -4.85 -16.43
N ALA A 150 10.05 -5.71 -17.37
CA ALA A 150 11.42 -5.87 -17.86
C ALA A 150 12.48 -6.07 -16.74
N VAL A 151 12.10 -6.75 -15.66
CA VAL A 151 12.95 -7.08 -14.50
C VAL A 151 13.05 -8.58 -14.29
N ASP A 152 14.13 -9.03 -13.66
CA ASP A 152 14.21 -10.40 -13.18
C ASP A 152 13.45 -10.59 -11.85
N ARG A 153 13.17 -11.86 -11.53
CA ARG A 153 12.54 -12.26 -10.26
C ARG A 153 13.31 -11.75 -9.04
N ASP A 154 14.63 -11.75 -9.12
CA ASP A 154 15.48 -11.40 -7.98
C ASP A 154 15.43 -9.90 -7.67
N THR A 155 15.26 -9.05 -8.70
CA THR A 155 15.00 -7.61 -8.58
C THR A 155 13.69 -7.34 -7.84
N LEU A 156 12.61 -8.05 -8.18
CA LEU A 156 11.32 -7.95 -7.45
C LEU A 156 11.51 -8.30 -5.96
N LEU A 157 12.20 -9.41 -5.68
CA LEU A 157 12.47 -9.84 -4.30
C LEU A 157 13.39 -8.86 -3.56
N ALA A 158 14.37 -8.24 -4.25
CA ALA A 158 15.26 -7.26 -3.67
C ALA A 158 14.49 -5.99 -3.26
N TYR A 159 13.62 -5.47 -4.12
CA TYR A 159 12.77 -4.34 -3.78
C TYR A 159 11.81 -4.67 -2.62
N ALA A 160 11.18 -5.84 -2.64
CA ALA A 160 10.30 -6.26 -1.54
C ALA A 160 11.03 -6.37 -0.19
N LYS A 161 12.31 -6.78 -0.20
CA LYS A 161 13.15 -6.82 1.01
C LYS A 161 13.62 -5.44 1.47
N ALA A 162 13.70 -4.47 0.57
CA ALA A 162 14.15 -3.11 0.87
C ALA A 162 13.06 -2.27 1.55
N ILE A 163 11.78 -2.63 1.40
CA ILE A 163 10.65 -2.00 2.11
C ILE A 163 10.85 -2.12 3.62
N ASP A 164 10.59 -1.04 4.37
CA ASP A 164 10.61 -1.09 5.84
C ASP A 164 9.34 -1.74 6.38
N LEU A 165 9.27 -3.07 6.24
CA LEU A 165 8.17 -3.90 6.69
C LEU A 165 7.98 -3.84 8.22
N GLN A 166 9.04 -3.51 8.97
CA GLN A 166 8.97 -3.36 10.43
C GLN A 166 8.34 -2.03 10.83
N ALA A 167 8.67 -0.93 10.14
CA ALA A 167 7.99 0.34 10.31
C ALA A 167 6.50 0.20 9.99
N LEU A 168 6.14 -0.45 8.88
CA LEU A 168 4.73 -0.72 8.54
C LEU A 168 4.00 -1.46 9.66
N ALA A 169 4.60 -2.54 10.19
CA ALA A 169 3.98 -3.33 11.25
C ALA A 169 3.76 -2.55 12.56
N ARG A 170 4.44 -1.41 12.76
CA ARG A 170 4.31 -0.54 13.94
C ARG A 170 3.38 0.65 13.73
N LEU A 171 2.89 0.87 12.51
CA LEU A 171 1.97 1.98 12.25
C LEU A 171 0.64 1.75 13.00
N PRO A 172 0.08 2.80 13.63
CA PRO A 172 -1.13 2.72 14.43
C PRO A 172 -2.36 2.36 13.59
#